data_AF-A0A957HFB4-F1
#
_entry.id   AF-A0A957HFB4-F1
#
_cell.length_a   1.000
_cell.length_b   1.000
_cell.length_c   1.000
_cell.angle_alpha   90.00
_cell.angle_beta   90.00
_cell.angle_gamma   90.00
#
_symmetry.space_group_name_H-M   'P 1'
#
loop_
_entity.id
_entity.type
_entity.pdbx_description
1 polymer ?
#
loop_
_entity_poly.entity_id
_entity_poly.type
_entity_poly.pdbx_seq_one_letter_code
_entity_poly.pdbx_strand_id
1 'polypeptide(L)'
;MVKLDWDIESEKGRSQLHKENPKGQRSRSRAVFRLLLVVGIFLAIIGLVVFLIQQRWTQVNDRLEELLVQTVQSEVAALRIGNLENFLAIQRSASDDWYLAQQNTFQQYQQLNATSNVVLSGRVLDTTIDGQRGRVQVEEIVDGVPYVRTWFYWRYNEIVDETTGEIVQEGGWHHVPPDYTFWGEPASLESERLLIRYRELDAPVANAMQTQVQHWLDDLCSLFNCEALPMLTIDIIPDAQLTVNWATNEQNAWQMVLPSPYAGRARAD
;
A
#
# COMPACT_ATOMS: atom_id res chain seq x y z
N MET A 1 25.49 51.64 61.82
CA MET A 1 25.24 52.56 60.69
C MET A 1 26.59 52.98 60.13
N VAL A 2 26.99 52.36 59.03
CA VAL A 2 28.20 52.70 58.25
C VAL A 2 27.73 52.66 56.80
N LYS A 3 27.66 53.84 56.17
CA LYS A 3 27.38 54.01 54.75
C LYS A 3 28.68 53.73 54.00
N LEU A 4 28.66 52.77 53.10
CA LEU A 4 29.72 52.57 52.11
C LEU A 4 29.35 53.43 50.90
N ASP A 5 29.99 54.59 50.81
CA ASP A 5 30.14 55.33 49.55
C ASP A 5 31.09 54.52 48.67
N TRP A 6 30.57 53.95 47.59
CA TRP A 6 31.39 53.42 46.51
C TRP A 6 31.38 54.44 45.38
N ASP A 7 32.44 55.22 45.32
CA ASP A 7 32.77 56.13 44.23
C ASP A 7 32.97 55.31 42.96
N ILE A 8 32.06 55.44 42.01
CA ILE A 8 32.24 54.94 40.64
C ILE A 8 32.99 56.04 39.89
N GLU A 9 34.31 55.99 39.95
CA GLU A 9 35.18 56.71 39.02
C GLU A 9 34.95 56.13 37.62
N SER A 10 34.14 56.85 36.84
CA SER A 10 33.92 56.61 35.42
C SER A 10 35.21 56.90 34.66
N GLU A 11 36.04 55.88 34.45
CA GLU A 11 37.18 55.94 33.56
C GLU A 11 36.68 56.13 32.12
N LYS A 12 36.80 57.37 31.62
CA LYS A 12 36.60 57.72 30.20
C LYS A 12 37.71 57.08 29.37
N GLY A 13 37.58 55.78 29.10
CA GLY A 13 38.37 55.04 28.13
C GLY A 13 38.01 55.45 26.70
N ARG A 14 38.89 56.25 26.09
CA ARG A 14 38.98 56.63 24.67
C ARG A 14 38.29 55.66 23.70
N SER A 15 37.25 56.14 23.03
CA SER A 15 36.72 55.54 21.79
C SER A 15 37.75 55.69 20.66
N GLN A 16 38.66 54.73 20.53
CA GLN A 16 39.40 54.57 19.27
C GLN A 16 38.46 53.97 18.23
N LEU A 17 37.98 54.82 17.32
CA LEU A 17 37.42 54.40 16.04
C LEU A 17 38.51 53.61 15.29
N HIS A 18 38.48 52.29 15.48
CA HIS A 18 39.35 51.35 14.80
C HIS A 18 38.92 51.33 13.32
N LYS A 19 39.53 52.20 12.50
CA LYS A 19 39.44 52.13 11.05
C LYS A 19 39.99 50.77 10.63
N GLU A 20 39.09 49.84 10.31
CA GLU A 20 39.44 48.50 9.85
C GLU A 20 40.34 48.60 8.62
N ASN A 21 41.52 47.99 8.73
CA ASN A 21 42.54 48.01 7.70
C ASN A 21 41.98 47.32 6.42
N PRO A 22 41.87 47.99 5.25
CA PRO A 22 41.10 47.47 4.10
C PRO A 22 41.68 46.18 3.49
N LYS A 23 42.92 45.84 3.80
CA LYS A 23 43.56 44.56 3.41
C LYS A 23 43.11 43.37 4.26
N GLY A 24 42.67 43.58 5.51
CA GLY A 24 42.14 42.53 6.40
C GLY A 24 40.70 42.10 6.05
N GLN A 25 39.87 43.06 5.64
CA GLN A 25 38.48 42.83 5.25
C GLN A 25 38.36 41.92 4.01
N ARG A 26 39.24 42.10 3.01
CA ARG A 26 39.31 41.26 1.80
C ARG A 26 39.86 39.84 2.05
N SER A 27 40.62 39.63 3.13
CA SER A 27 41.13 38.31 3.52
C SER A 27 40.06 37.49 4.25
N ARG A 28 39.31 38.12 5.16
CA ARG A 28 38.18 37.50 5.87
C ARG A 28 37.05 37.10 4.93
N SER A 29 36.69 37.95 3.97
CA SER A 29 35.65 37.62 2.98
C SER A 29 36.04 36.44 2.09
N ARG A 30 37.32 36.28 1.74
CA ARG A 30 37.82 35.10 1.01
C ARG A 30 37.81 33.83 1.85
N ALA A 31 38.10 33.91 3.16
CA ALA A 31 38.02 32.77 4.06
C ALA A 31 36.57 32.30 4.27
N VAL A 32 35.64 33.24 4.47
CA VAL A 32 34.19 32.95 4.56
C VAL A 32 33.67 32.38 3.24
N PHE A 33 34.07 32.95 2.09
CA PHE A 33 33.69 32.41 0.78
C PHE A 33 34.24 30.99 0.56
N ARG A 34 35.48 30.70 0.96
CA ARG A 34 36.04 29.34 0.91
C ARG A 34 35.29 28.37 1.80
N LEU A 35 34.92 28.78 3.01
CA LEU A 35 34.12 27.95 3.92
C LEU A 35 32.72 27.68 3.35
N LEU A 36 32.05 28.70 2.82
CA LEU A 36 30.76 28.55 2.13
C LEU A 36 30.87 27.65 0.90
N LEU A 37 31.97 27.73 0.15
CA LEU A 37 32.22 26.87 -0.99
C LEU A 37 32.42 25.41 -0.55
N VAL A 38 33.18 25.16 0.52
CA VAL A 38 33.34 23.81 1.09
C VAL A 38 32.01 23.25 1.60
N VAL A 39 31.24 24.05 2.34
CA VAL A 39 29.90 23.66 2.80
C VAL A 39 28.97 23.40 1.62
N GLY A 40 29.00 24.24 0.59
CA GLY A 40 28.22 24.06 -0.63
C GLY A 40 28.57 22.78 -1.38
N ILE A 41 29.87 22.47 -1.52
CA ILE A 41 30.33 21.19 -2.09
C ILE A 41 29.86 20.02 -1.23
N PHE A 42 29.99 20.11 0.09
CA PHE A 42 29.58 19.04 0.99
C PHE A 42 28.07 18.77 0.90
N LEU A 43 27.25 19.82 0.87
CA LEU A 43 25.81 19.71 0.65
C LEU A 43 25.48 19.16 -0.74
N ALA A 44 26.23 19.54 -1.78
CA ALA A 44 26.05 18.99 -3.12
C ALA A 44 26.39 17.49 -3.17
N ILE A 45 27.43 17.04 -2.46
CA ILE A 45 27.78 15.61 -2.35
C ILE A 45 26.67 14.85 -1.62
N ILE A 46 26.16 15.36 -0.50
CA ILE A 46 25.05 14.72 0.22
C ILE A 46 23.81 14.65 -0.66
N GLY A 47 23.46 15.75 -1.35
CA GLY A 47 22.34 15.80 -2.28
C GLY A 47 22.48 14.78 -3.41
N LEU A 48 23.68 14.63 -3.97
CA LEU A 48 23.98 13.62 -4.99
C LEU A 48 23.80 12.19 -4.45
N VAL A 49 24.29 11.91 -3.24
CA VAL A 49 24.14 10.58 -2.62
C VAL A 49 22.67 10.24 -2.38
N VAL A 50 21.89 11.17 -1.81
CA VAL A 50 20.45 10.98 -1.59
C VAL A 50 19.72 10.76 -2.92
N PHE A 51 20.05 11.53 -3.95
CA PHE A 51 19.49 11.39 -5.29
C PHE A 51 19.78 10.01 -5.90
N LEU A 52 21.04 9.54 -5.81
CA LEU A 52 21.43 8.22 -6.33
C LEU A 52 20.75 7.07 -5.58
N ILE A 53 20.59 7.18 -4.26
CA ILE A 53 19.85 6.19 -3.46
C ILE A 53 18.38 6.15 -3.89
N GLN A 54 17.74 7.31 -4.03
CA GLN A 54 16.35 7.40 -4.48
C GLN A 54 16.18 6.78 -5.86
N GLN A 55 17.07 7.12 -6.80
CA GLN A 55 17.04 6.57 -8.15
C GLN A 55 17.19 5.04 -8.14
N ARG A 56 18.12 4.52 -7.34
CA ARG A 56 18.33 3.08 -7.22
C ARG A 56 17.12 2.37 -6.62
N TRP A 57 16.46 2.99 -5.65
CA TRP A 57 15.27 2.44 -5.00
C TRP A 57 14.10 2.33 -5.98
N THR A 58 13.84 3.40 -6.77
CA THR A 58 12.81 3.37 -7.82
C THR A 58 13.09 2.28 -8.86
N GLN A 59 14.33 2.18 -9.36
CA GLN A 59 14.69 1.13 -10.34
C GLN A 59 14.47 -0.30 -9.81
N VAL A 60 14.78 -0.53 -8.53
CA VAL A 60 14.56 -1.84 -7.91
C VAL A 60 13.06 -2.12 -7.80
N ASN A 61 12.26 -1.16 -7.34
CA ASN A 61 10.81 -1.33 -7.25
C ASN A 61 10.17 -1.58 -8.61
N ASP A 62 10.51 -0.80 -9.63
CA ASP A 62 9.98 -0.97 -11.00
C ASP A 62 10.30 -2.38 -11.54
N ARG A 63 11.53 -2.87 -11.28
CA ARG A 63 11.92 -4.21 -11.71
C ARG A 63 11.18 -5.31 -10.94
N LEU A 64 10.94 -5.12 -9.65
CA LEU A 64 10.18 -6.07 -8.83
C LEU A 64 8.73 -6.15 -9.27
N GLU A 65 8.13 -5.01 -9.59
CA GLU A 65 6.78 -4.91 -10.14
C GLU A 65 6.70 -5.58 -11.50
N GLU A 66 7.64 -5.31 -12.41
CA GLU A 66 7.68 -5.95 -13.73
C GLU A 66 7.75 -7.48 -13.62
N LEU A 67 8.59 -8.01 -12.73
CA LEU A 67 8.71 -9.46 -12.49
C LEU A 67 7.42 -10.05 -11.89
N LEU A 68 6.74 -9.31 -11.01
CA LEU A 68 5.46 -9.73 -10.44
C LEU A 68 4.39 -9.80 -11.52
N VAL A 69 4.27 -8.75 -12.34
CA VAL A 69 3.32 -8.70 -13.46
C VAL A 69 3.60 -9.82 -14.47
N GLN A 70 4.87 -10.11 -14.79
CA GLN A 70 5.23 -11.22 -15.65
C GLN A 70 4.83 -12.58 -15.06
N THR A 71 5.00 -12.77 -13.75
CA THR A 71 4.59 -13.99 -13.04
C THR A 71 3.08 -14.19 -13.14
N VAL A 72 2.31 -13.14 -12.85
CA VAL A 72 0.84 -13.12 -12.98
C VAL A 72 0.40 -13.45 -14.41
N GLN A 73 1.04 -12.83 -15.40
CA GLN A 73 0.74 -13.10 -16.81
C GLN A 73 1.04 -14.56 -17.18
N SER A 74 2.12 -15.14 -16.66
CA SER A 74 2.46 -16.55 -16.88
C SER A 74 1.43 -17.48 -16.23
N GLU A 75 0.94 -17.15 -15.05
CA GLU A 75 -0.09 -17.92 -14.33
C GLU A 75 -1.42 -17.89 -15.08
N VAL A 76 -1.83 -16.70 -15.50
CA VAL A 76 -3.04 -16.51 -16.32
C VAL A 76 -2.89 -17.21 -17.68
N ALA A 77 -1.70 -17.20 -18.28
CA ALA A 77 -1.44 -17.95 -19.51
C ALA A 77 -1.56 -19.46 -19.29
N ALA A 78 -1.05 -19.99 -18.18
CA ALA A 78 -1.18 -21.39 -17.81
C ALA A 78 -2.66 -21.81 -17.64
N LEU A 79 -3.47 -20.96 -17.00
CA LEU A 79 -4.93 -21.14 -16.92
C LEU A 79 -5.58 -21.12 -18.31
N ARG A 80 -5.20 -20.17 -19.17
CA ARG A 80 -5.77 -20.04 -20.51
C ARG A 80 -5.51 -21.26 -21.40
N ILE A 81 -4.31 -21.83 -21.34
CA ILE A 81 -3.94 -23.00 -22.16
C ILE A 81 -4.29 -24.34 -21.49
N GLY A 82 -4.76 -24.33 -20.25
CA GLY A 82 -5.06 -25.55 -19.50
C GLY A 82 -3.82 -26.36 -19.11
N ASN A 83 -2.69 -25.71 -18.80
CA ASN A 83 -1.50 -26.40 -18.29
C ASN A 83 -1.46 -26.37 -16.76
N LEU A 84 -1.89 -27.47 -16.14
CA LEU A 84 -1.93 -27.62 -14.69
C LEU A 84 -0.53 -27.60 -14.06
N GLU A 85 0.47 -28.20 -14.70
CA GLU A 85 1.83 -28.30 -14.18
C GLU A 85 2.45 -26.91 -14.01
N ASN A 86 2.39 -26.08 -15.06
CA ASN A 86 2.89 -24.71 -15.01
C ASN A 86 2.10 -23.84 -14.04
N PHE A 87 0.78 -24.06 -13.94
CA PHE A 87 -0.06 -23.32 -12.99
C PHE A 87 0.34 -23.63 -11.55
N LEU A 88 0.54 -24.91 -11.20
CA LEU A 88 0.95 -25.34 -9.86
C LEU A 88 2.41 -24.98 -9.53
N ALA A 89 3.29 -24.88 -10.53
CA ALA A 89 4.68 -24.46 -10.32
C ALA A 89 4.80 -23.04 -9.76
N ILE A 90 3.82 -22.18 -10.04
CA ILE A 90 3.77 -20.79 -9.53
C ILE A 90 3.23 -20.75 -8.09
N GLN A 91 2.50 -21.78 -7.66
CA GLN A 91 1.89 -21.85 -6.33
C GLN A 91 2.91 -22.23 -5.26
N ARG A 92 2.87 -21.54 -4.12
CA ARG A 92 3.68 -21.89 -2.95
C ARG A 92 2.91 -21.68 -1.66
N SER A 93 2.91 -22.69 -0.80
CA SER A 93 2.35 -22.62 0.55
C SER A 93 3.09 -23.59 1.47
N ALA A 94 2.98 -23.38 2.78
CA ALA A 94 3.42 -24.34 3.78
C ALA A 94 2.45 -25.53 3.94
N SER A 95 1.22 -25.42 3.42
CA SER A 95 0.17 -26.44 3.53
C SER A 95 -0.18 -27.09 2.20
N ASP A 96 -0.42 -28.41 2.23
CA ASP A 96 -0.90 -29.18 1.08
C ASP A 96 -2.33 -28.78 0.67
N ASP A 97 -3.13 -28.30 1.63
CA ASP A 97 -4.50 -27.81 1.39
C ASP A 97 -4.55 -26.70 0.34
N TRP A 98 -3.51 -25.86 0.27
CA TRP A 98 -3.41 -24.81 -0.74
C TRP A 98 -3.31 -25.40 -2.14
N TYR A 99 -2.44 -26.40 -2.34
CA TYR A 99 -2.28 -27.04 -3.65
C TYR A 99 -3.56 -27.74 -4.09
N LEU A 100 -4.30 -28.35 -3.17
CA LEU A 100 -5.62 -28.94 -3.46
C LEU A 100 -6.66 -27.87 -3.84
N ALA A 101 -6.71 -26.76 -3.10
CA ALA A 101 -7.60 -25.64 -3.42
C ALA A 101 -7.27 -25.01 -4.79
N GLN A 102 -5.99 -24.91 -5.15
CA GLN A 102 -5.55 -24.41 -6.44
C GLN A 102 -5.86 -25.38 -7.58
N GLN A 103 -5.71 -26.70 -7.38
CA GLN A 103 -6.16 -27.69 -8.36
C GLN A 103 -7.67 -27.60 -8.63
N ASN A 104 -8.47 -27.46 -7.58
CA ASN A 104 -9.92 -27.28 -7.73
C ASN A 104 -10.24 -25.97 -8.46
N THR A 105 -9.57 -24.88 -8.09
CA THR A 105 -9.71 -23.57 -8.77
C THR A 105 -9.39 -23.69 -10.27
N PHE A 106 -8.28 -24.35 -10.62
CA PHE A 106 -7.92 -24.63 -12.01
C PHE A 106 -9.02 -25.39 -12.74
N GLN A 107 -9.54 -26.47 -12.15
CA GLN A 107 -10.64 -27.26 -12.74
C GLN A 107 -11.90 -26.42 -12.96
N GLN A 108 -12.24 -25.54 -12.00
CA GLN A 108 -13.37 -24.61 -12.14
C GLN A 108 -13.17 -23.66 -13.33
N TYR A 109 -11.98 -23.11 -13.54
CA TYR A 109 -11.69 -22.30 -14.73
C TYR A 109 -11.76 -23.11 -16.02
N GLN A 110 -11.25 -24.35 -16.04
CA GLN A 110 -11.37 -25.22 -17.21
C GLN A 110 -12.84 -25.52 -17.54
N GLN A 111 -13.68 -25.74 -16.53
CA GLN A 111 -15.11 -25.94 -16.71
C GLN A 111 -15.79 -24.65 -17.20
N LEU A 112 -15.45 -23.50 -16.60
CA LEU A 112 -16.01 -22.20 -16.97
C LEU A 112 -15.64 -21.83 -18.42
N ASN A 113 -14.41 -22.11 -18.85
CA ASN A 113 -13.98 -21.95 -20.25
C ASN A 113 -14.77 -22.83 -21.23
N ALA A 114 -15.31 -23.96 -20.77
CA ALA A 114 -16.13 -24.85 -21.58
C ALA A 114 -17.61 -24.43 -21.63
N THR A 115 -18.12 -23.77 -20.59
CA THR A 115 -19.55 -23.42 -20.45
C THR A 115 -19.88 -21.96 -20.74
N SER A 116 -18.93 -21.05 -20.54
CA SER A 116 -19.09 -19.59 -20.61
C SER A 116 -18.00 -18.97 -21.48
N ASN A 117 -18.22 -17.74 -21.96
CA ASN A 117 -17.19 -16.99 -22.66
C ASN A 117 -16.29 -16.26 -21.64
N VAL A 118 -15.25 -16.94 -21.19
CA VAL A 118 -14.28 -16.39 -20.25
C VAL A 118 -13.07 -15.87 -21.01
N VAL A 119 -12.77 -14.58 -20.83
CA VAL A 119 -11.52 -13.96 -21.29
C VAL A 119 -10.70 -13.62 -20.05
N LEU A 120 -9.75 -14.50 -19.74
CA LEU A 120 -8.70 -14.20 -18.77
C LEU A 120 -7.72 -13.23 -19.43
N SER A 121 -7.88 -11.92 -19.23
CA SER A 121 -7.09 -10.91 -19.95
C SER A 121 -5.61 -10.92 -19.51
N GLY A 122 -5.35 -11.26 -18.24
CA GLY A 122 -4.03 -11.12 -17.62
C GLY A 122 -3.66 -9.66 -17.40
N ARG A 123 -4.63 -8.75 -17.54
CA ARG A 123 -4.45 -7.34 -17.25
C ARG A 123 -4.44 -7.14 -15.74
N VAL A 124 -3.35 -6.55 -15.27
CA VAL A 124 -3.20 -6.10 -13.89
C VAL A 124 -3.76 -4.68 -13.79
N LEU A 125 -4.74 -4.49 -12.90
CA LEU A 125 -5.40 -3.20 -12.67
C LEU A 125 -4.70 -2.38 -11.59
N ASP A 126 -4.24 -3.06 -10.53
CA ASP A 126 -3.52 -2.46 -9.43
C ASP A 126 -2.46 -3.44 -8.90
N THR A 127 -1.32 -2.89 -8.48
CA THR A 127 -0.23 -3.64 -7.86
C THR A 127 0.25 -2.89 -6.62
N THR A 128 0.31 -3.60 -5.49
CA THR A 128 0.91 -3.09 -4.25
C THR A 128 2.03 -4.01 -3.81
N ILE A 129 3.23 -3.47 -3.59
CA ILE A 129 4.39 -4.24 -3.12
C ILE A 129 4.89 -3.66 -1.80
N ASP A 130 5.04 -4.52 -0.80
CA ASP A 130 5.66 -4.22 0.50
C ASP A 130 6.76 -5.26 0.78
N GLY A 131 8.00 -4.88 0.48
CA GLY A 131 9.17 -5.74 0.64
C GLY A 131 9.10 -7.00 -0.23
N GLN A 132 8.83 -8.14 0.38
CA GLN A 132 8.69 -9.44 -0.29
C GLN A 132 7.22 -9.82 -0.55
N ARG A 133 6.25 -9.01 -0.11
CA ARG A 133 4.83 -9.27 -0.31
C ARG A 133 4.32 -8.42 -1.46
N GLY A 134 3.53 -9.03 -2.32
CA GLY A 134 2.87 -8.41 -3.45
C GLY A 134 1.39 -8.72 -3.40
N ARG A 135 0.57 -7.74 -3.76
CA ARG A 135 -0.87 -7.88 -3.95
C ARG A 135 -1.19 -7.34 -5.32
N VAL A 136 -1.97 -8.10 -6.08
CA VAL A 136 -2.28 -7.78 -7.46
C VAL A 136 -3.78 -7.91 -7.67
N GLN A 137 -4.39 -6.90 -8.29
CA GLN A 137 -5.76 -6.98 -8.79
C GLN A 137 -5.75 -7.37 -10.27
N VAL A 138 -6.25 -8.56 -10.58
CA VAL A 138 -6.27 -9.13 -11.93
C VAL A 138 -7.67 -9.07 -12.49
N GLU A 139 -7.77 -8.65 -13.75
CA GLU A 139 -9.03 -8.61 -14.48
C GLU A 139 -9.39 -9.98 -15.10
N GLU A 140 -10.66 -10.34 -14.96
CA GLU A 140 -11.30 -11.48 -15.61
C GLU A 140 -12.59 -11.01 -16.26
N ILE A 141 -12.80 -11.29 -17.56
CA ILE A 141 -14.06 -10.98 -18.22
C ILE A 141 -14.84 -12.28 -18.37
N VAL A 142 -16.01 -12.38 -17.75
CA VAL A 142 -16.88 -13.56 -17.84
C VAL A 142 -18.20 -13.14 -18.49
N ASP A 143 -18.52 -13.72 -19.64
CA ASP A 143 -19.74 -13.45 -20.39
C ASP A 143 -19.92 -11.94 -20.70
N GLY A 144 -18.79 -11.26 -20.99
CA GLY A 144 -18.73 -9.83 -21.31
C GLY A 144 -18.76 -8.89 -20.10
N VAL A 145 -18.88 -9.41 -18.88
CA VAL A 145 -18.84 -8.62 -17.64
C VAL A 145 -17.42 -8.64 -17.05
N PRO A 146 -16.80 -7.46 -16.80
CA PRO A 146 -15.49 -7.40 -16.19
C PRO A 146 -15.58 -7.63 -14.67
N TYR A 147 -14.72 -8.51 -14.19
CA TYR A 147 -14.52 -8.84 -12.78
C TYR A 147 -13.07 -8.59 -12.39
N VAL A 148 -12.85 -8.36 -11.11
CA VAL A 148 -11.55 -8.20 -10.48
C VAL A 148 -11.38 -9.28 -9.42
N ARG A 149 -10.20 -9.90 -9.40
CA ARG A 149 -9.75 -10.78 -8.32
C ARG A 149 -8.46 -10.28 -7.71
N THR A 150 -8.38 -10.34 -6.39
CA THR A 150 -7.17 -9.97 -5.64
C THR A 150 -6.34 -11.22 -5.38
N TRP A 151 -5.11 -11.23 -5.88
CA TRP A 151 -4.14 -12.30 -5.69
C TRP A 151 -2.97 -11.83 -4.84
N PHE A 152 -2.38 -12.76 -4.10
CA PHE A 152 -1.28 -12.49 -3.18
C PHE A 152 -0.04 -13.26 -3.63
N TYR A 153 1.10 -12.57 -3.62
CA TYR A 153 2.36 -13.14 -4.03
C TYR A 153 3.42 -12.89 -2.98
N TRP A 154 4.25 -13.90 -2.71
CA TRP A 154 5.47 -13.74 -1.94
C TRP A 154 6.69 -13.97 -2.81
N ARG A 155 7.68 -13.09 -2.67
CA ARG A 155 8.96 -13.21 -3.35
C ARG A 155 9.94 -14.01 -2.50
N TYR A 156 10.42 -15.10 -3.06
CA TYR A 156 11.47 -15.92 -2.48
C TYR A 156 12.80 -15.60 -3.11
N ASN A 157 13.84 -15.59 -2.28
CA ASN A 157 15.21 -15.44 -2.76
C ASN A 157 15.70 -16.76 -3.36
N GLU A 158 16.60 -16.65 -4.32
CA GLU A 158 17.33 -17.78 -4.88
C GLU A 158 18.16 -18.46 -3.78
N ILE A 159 18.12 -19.79 -3.74
CA ILE A 159 18.95 -20.59 -2.85
C ILE A 159 20.05 -21.22 -3.68
N VAL A 160 21.30 -20.88 -3.35
CA VAL A 160 22.50 -21.41 -4.00
C VAL A 160 23.21 -22.37 -3.04
N ASP A 161 23.62 -23.54 -3.53
CA ASP A 161 24.45 -24.47 -2.77
C ASP A 161 25.83 -23.82 -2.57
N GLU A 162 26.20 -23.59 -1.30
CA GLU A 162 27.48 -22.95 -0.95
C GLU A 162 28.70 -23.79 -1.37
N THR A 163 28.52 -25.09 -1.59
CA THR A 163 29.57 -26.04 -1.92
C THR A 163 29.80 -26.16 -3.42
N THR A 164 28.73 -26.19 -4.21
CA THR A 164 28.81 -26.36 -5.67
C THR A 164 28.66 -25.03 -6.44
N GLY A 165 28.12 -24.00 -5.80
CA GLY A 165 27.76 -22.74 -6.45
C GLY A 165 26.55 -22.87 -7.39
N GLU A 166 25.86 -24.01 -7.37
CA GLU A 166 24.69 -24.26 -8.21
C GLU A 166 23.41 -23.75 -7.54
N ILE A 167 22.47 -23.27 -8.35
CA ILE A 167 21.16 -22.84 -7.88
C ILE A 167 20.35 -24.09 -7.51
N VAL A 168 20.08 -24.25 -6.22
CA VAL A 168 19.24 -25.33 -5.68
C VAL A 168 17.77 -24.99 -5.83
N GLN A 169 17.42 -23.72 -5.69
CA GLN A 169 16.07 -23.23 -5.87
C GLN A 169 16.07 -21.87 -6.55
N GLU A 170 15.40 -21.78 -7.68
CA GLU A 170 15.19 -20.51 -8.37
C GLU A 170 14.37 -19.57 -7.48
N GLY A 171 14.82 -18.31 -7.39
CA GLY A 171 14.08 -17.25 -6.73
C GLY A 171 12.97 -16.70 -7.62
N GLY A 172 11.95 -16.10 -7.03
CA GLY A 172 10.84 -15.57 -7.81
C GLY A 172 9.62 -15.22 -6.98
N TRP A 173 8.62 -14.66 -7.66
CA TRP A 173 7.30 -14.46 -7.10
C TRP A 173 6.51 -15.75 -7.18
N HIS A 174 5.82 -16.10 -6.10
CA HIS A 174 4.94 -17.25 -6.05
C HIS A 174 3.59 -16.85 -5.51
N HIS A 175 2.51 -17.39 -6.08
CA HIS A 175 1.16 -17.17 -5.60
C HIS A 175 0.97 -17.94 -4.28
N VAL A 176 0.56 -17.22 -3.24
CA VAL A 176 0.37 -17.71 -1.88
C VAL A 176 -1.09 -17.58 -1.45
N PRO A 177 -1.52 -18.27 -0.37
CA PRO A 177 -2.84 -18.04 0.23
C PRO A 177 -3.10 -16.57 0.55
N PRO A 178 -4.38 -16.11 0.54
CA PRO A 178 -4.71 -14.73 0.84
C PRO A 178 -4.15 -14.24 2.18
N ASP A 179 -3.37 -13.15 2.15
CA ASP A 179 -2.87 -12.46 3.34
C ASP A 179 -3.74 -11.24 3.61
N TYR A 180 -4.84 -11.42 4.35
CA TYR A 180 -5.77 -10.34 4.70
C TYR A 180 -5.14 -9.26 5.61
N THR A 181 -3.95 -9.49 6.17
CA THR A 181 -3.20 -8.44 6.86
C THR A 181 -2.61 -7.42 5.88
N PHE A 182 -2.46 -7.81 4.61
CA PHE A 182 -1.97 -6.98 3.51
C PHE A 182 -3.13 -6.43 2.64
N TRP A 183 -4.24 -6.06 3.29
CA TRP A 183 -5.39 -5.39 2.66
C TRP A 183 -5.25 -3.86 2.62
N GLY A 184 -4.21 -3.33 3.27
CA GLY A 184 -3.93 -1.90 3.39
C GLY A 184 -4.38 -1.32 4.73
N GLU A 185 -4.18 -0.02 4.89
CA GLU A 185 -4.40 0.64 6.17
C GLU A 185 -5.90 0.73 6.53
N PRO A 186 -6.27 0.62 7.82
CA PRO A 186 -7.64 0.90 8.26
C PRO A 186 -8.03 2.34 7.96
N ALA A 187 -9.23 2.53 7.44
CA ALA A 187 -9.82 3.83 7.18
C ALA A 187 -11.30 3.85 7.56
N SER A 188 -11.86 5.05 7.69
CA SER A 188 -13.28 5.24 7.96
C SER A 188 -13.86 6.42 7.20
N LEU A 189 -15.10 6.28 6.75
CA LEU A 189 -15.93 7.35 6.22
C LEU A 189 -17.03 7.64 7.24
N GLU A 190 -17.15 8.89 7.67
CA GLU A 190 -18.10 9.31 8.68
C GLU A 190 -19.00 10.42 8.14
N SER A 191 -20.30 10.32 8.42
CA SER A 191 -21.29 11.39 8.23
C SER A 191 -22.23 11.43 9.44
N GLU A 192 -23.25 12.31 9.39
CA GLU A 192 -24.16 12.55 10.53
C GLU A 192 -24.76 11.27 11.14
N ARG A 193 -25.07 10.27 10.31
CA ARG A 193 -25.84 9.07 10.69
C ARG A 193 -25.19 7.76 10.24
N LEU A 194 -24.00 7.82 9.65
CA LEU A 194 -23.35 6.67 9.02
C LEU A 194 -21.85 6.68 9.32
N LEU A 195 -21.34 5.54 9.80
CA LEU A 195 -19.93 5.24 9.90
C LEU A 195 -19.63 4.01 9.06
N ILE A 196 -18.75 4.12 8.07
CA ILE A 196 -18.25 2.97 7.32
C ILE A 196 -16.79 2.77 7.69
N ARG A 197 -16.44 1.59 8.22
CA ARG A 197 -15.05 1.17 8.47
C ARG A 197 -14.63 0.19 7.39
N TYR A 198 -13.46 0.42 6.84
CA TYR A 198 -12.95 -0.36 5.72
C TYR A 198 -11.42 -0.37 5.75
N ARG A 199 -10.83 -1.11 4.83
CA ARG A 199 -9.39 -1.17 4.57
C ARG A 199 -9.11 -0.49 3.24
N GLU A 200 -7.93 0.08 3.06
CA GLU A 200 -7.57 0.88 1.88
C GLU A 200 -8.01 0.29 0.52
N LEU A 201 -7.85 -1.03 0.31
CA LEU A 201 -8.28 -1.69 -0.94
C LEU A 201 -9.79 -1.58 -1.20
N ASP A 202 -10.59 -1.51 -0.14
CA ASP A 202 -12.05 -1.40 -0.20
C ASP A 202 -12.53 0.04 -0.34
N ALA A 203 -11.64 1.02 -0.48
CA ALA A 203 -12.01 2.44 -0.58
C ALA A 203 -13.04 2.71 -1.69
N PRO A 204 -12.92 2.18 -2.93
CA PRO A 204 -13.92 2.44 -3.96
C PRO A 204 -15.33 1.97 -3.56
N VAL A 205 -15.40 0.78 -2.94
CA VAL A 205 -16.66 0.17 -2.48
C VAL A 205 -17.24 0.96 -1.32
N ALA A 206 -16.42 1.36 -0.35
CA ALA A 206 -16.84 2.17 0.79
C ALA A 206 -17.41 3.52 0.35
N ASN A 207 -16.78 4.19 -0.62
CA ASN A 207 -17.25 5.48 -1.16
C ASN A 207 -18.58 5.33 -1.93
N ALA A 208 -18.71 4.29 -2.77
CA ALA A 208 -19.95 4.01 -3.48
C ALA A 208 -21.09 3.69 -2.51
N MET A 209 -20.80 2.87 -1.49
CA MET A 209 -21.74 2.51 -0.43
C MET A 209 -22.16 3.71 0.41
N GLN A 210 -21.22 4.59 0.77
CA GLN A 210 -21.53 5.82 1.50
C GLN A 210 -22.58 6.65 0.76
N THR A 211 -22.34 6.89 -0.52
CA THR A 211 -23.26 7.66 -1.39
C THR A 211 -24.65 7.02 -1.41
N GLN A 212 -24.73 5.71 -1.65
CA GLN A 212 -26.00 5.02 -1.79
C GLN A 212 -26.78 4.93 -0.46
N VAL A 213 -26.09 4.66 0.64
CA VAL A 213 -26.71 4.54 1.97
C VAL A 213 -27.15 5.91 2.48
N GLN A 214 -26.37 6.96 2.25
CA GLN A 214 -26.77 8.33 2.59
C GLN A 214 -28.03 8.75 1.83
N HIS A 215 -28.09 8.53 0.52
CA HIS A 215 -29.31 8.81 -0.24
C HIS A 215 -30.53 8.07 0.31
N TRP A 216 -30.37 6.79 0.66
CA TRP A 216 -31.46 6.02 1.28
C TRP A 216 -31.88 6.56 2.64
N LEU A 217 -30.92 6.96 3.49
CA LEU A 217 -31.20 7.56 4.80
C LEU A 217 -31.89 8.93 4.65
N ASP A 218 -31.44 9.76 3.72
CA ASP A 218 -32.04 11.09 3.46
C ASP A 218 -33.49 10.94 2.97
N ASP A 219 -33.72 10.01 2.03
CA ASP A 219 -35.07 9.70 1.54
C ASP A 219 -35.98 9.21 2.67
N LEU A 220 -35.49 8.31 3.54
CA LEU A 220 -36.24 7.83 4.69
C LEU A 220 -36.54 8.96 5.67
N CYS A 221 -35.58 9.85 5.93
CA CYS A 221 -35.75 10.96 6.86
C CYS A 221 -36.62 12.09 6.31
N SER A 222 -36.86 12.13 5.00
CA SER A 222 -37.89 12.98 4.41
C SER A 222 -39.31 12.47 4.71
N LEU A 223 -39.46 11.17 4.94
CA LEU A 223 -40.75 10.50 5.20
C LEU A 223 -41.02 10.27 6.69
N PHE A 224 -39.97 10.10 7.49
CA PHE A 224 -40.04 9.76 8.92
C PHE A 224 -39.22 10.74 9.77
N ASN A 225 -39.64 10.98 11.03
CA ASN A 225 -38.83 11.78 11.95
C ASN A 225 -37.59 10.99 12.40
N CYS A 226 -36.42 11.36 11.88
CA CYS A 226 -35.16 10.71 12.18
C CYS A 226 -34.38 11.33 13.35
N GLU A 227 -34.89 12.32 14.09
CA GLU A 227 -34.11 12.96 15.19
C GLU A 227 -33.49 11.98 16.20
N ALA A 228 -34.12 10.82 16.41
CA ALA A 228 -33.65 9.79 17.35
C ALA A 228 -32.99 8.57 16.67
N LEU A 229 -32.67 8.62 15.37
CA LEU A 229 -32.02 7.49 14.69
C LEU A 229 -30.58 7.34 15.19
N PRO A 230 -30.18 6.18 15.73
CA PRO A 230 -28.80 5.94 16.11
C PRO A 230 -27.91 5.85 14.88
N MET A 231 -26.59 6.01 15.10
CA MET A 231 -25.59 5.92 14.05
C MET A 231 -25.55 4.50 13.46
N LEU A 232 -25.75 4.38 12.15
CA LEU A 232 -25.56 3.15 11.41
C LEU A 232 -24.05 2.92 11.20
N THR A 233 -23.53 1.79 11.67
CA THR A 233 -22.14 1.39 11.42
C THR A 233 -22.10 0.28 10.39
N ILE A 234 -21.19 0.37 9.43
CA ILE A 234 -20.95 -0.66 8.43
C ILE A 234 -19.47 -1.02 8.42
N ASP A 235 -19.15 -2.28 8.70
CA ASP A 235 -17.79 -2.78 8.71
C ASP A 235 -17.55 -3.68 7.49
N ILE A 236 -16.64 -3.27 6.62
CA ILE A 236 -16.16 -4.03 5.46
C ILE A 236 -14.92 -4.83 5.89
N ILE A 237 -15.04 -6.15 5.94
CA ILE A 237 -13.97 -7.03 6.45
C ILE A 237 -13.44 -7.94 5.33
N PRO A 238 -12.11 -8.01 5.12
CA PRO A 238 -11.51 -8.95 4.18
C PRO A 238 -11.52 -10.37 4.75
N ASP A 239 -12.66 -11.04 4.61
CA ASP A 239 -12.84 -12.46 4.96
C ASP A 239 -13.79 -13.10 3.96
N ALA A 240 -13.28 -14.05 3.17
CA ALA A 240 -14.07 -14.75 2.15
C ALA A 240 -15.10 -15.74 2.74
N GLN A 241 -14.99 -16.09 4.02
CA GLN A 241 -15.93 -16.98 4.71
C GLN A 241 -17.04 -16.20 5.43
N LEU A 242 -16.89 -14.89 5.56
CA LEU A 242 -17.87 -14.04 6.21
C LEU A 242 -19.12 -13.88 5.33
N THR A 243 -20.29 -13.97 5.95
CA THR A 243 -21.58 -13.66 5.32
C THR A 243 -22.10 -12.33 5.85
N VAL A 244 -22.83 -11.58 5.02
CA VAL A 244 -23.48 -10.33 5.45
C VAL A 244 -24.40 -10.61 6.64
N ASN A 245 -24.14 -9.94 7.76
CA ASN A 245 -24.92 -10.10 8.97
C ASN A 245 -24.95 -8.80 9.79
N TRP A 246 -26.02 -8.66 10.59
CA TRP A 246 -26.06 -7.64 11.63
C TRP A 246 -25.31 -8.15 12.87
N ALA A 247 -24.63 -7.24 13.57
CA ALA A 247 -23.98 -7.57 14.82
C ALA A 247 -25.03 -8.03 15.85
N THR A 248 -24.76 -9.14 16.51
CA THR A 248 -25.73 -9.80 17.41
C THR A 248 -25.67 -9.28 18.85
N ASN A 249 -24.83 -8.28 19.13
CA ASN A 249 -24.71 -7.68 20.45
C ASN A 249 -25.66 -6.48 20.58
N GLU A 250 -26.38 -6.40 21.70
CA GLU A 250 -27.34 -5.31 21.97
C GLU A 250 -26.69 -3.91 21.93
N GLN A 251 -25.38 -3.83 22.19
CA GLN A 251 -24.61 -2.59 22.15
C GLN A 251 -24.32 -2.09 20.73
N ASN A 252 -24.32 -2.97 19.72
CA ASN A 252 -24.09 -2.61 18.32
C ASN A 252 -25.22 -3.10 17.40
N ALA A 253 -26.49 -3.05 17.86
CA ALA A 253 -27.65 -3.47 17.08
C ALA A 253 -27.78 -2.75 15.71
N TRP A 254 -27.08 -1.63 15.52
CA TRP A 254 -27.01 -0.85 14.28
C TRP A 254 -25.67 -1.01 13.56
N GLN A 255 -24.96 -2.11 13.78
CA GLN A 255 -23.74 -2.44 13.05
C GLN A 255 -24.02 -3.57 12.07
N MET A 256 -23.76 -3.32 10.79
CA MET A 256 -23.74 -4.33 9.74
C MET A 256 -22.30 -4.71 9.45
N VAL A 257 -22.03 -6.01 9.34
CA VAL A 257 -20.73 -6.53 8.92
C VAL A 257 -20.90 -7.18 7.56
N LEU A 258 -20.02 -6.83 6.63
CA LEU A 258 -20.05 -7.36 5.27
C LEU A 258 -18.66 -7.81 4.81
N PRO A 259 -18.57 -8.92 4.06
CA PRO A 259 -17.32 -9.33 3.46
C PRO A 259 -16.89 -8.33 2.40
N SER A 260 -15.59 -8.05 2.32
CA SER A 260 -15.02 -7.31 1.19
C SER A 260 -15.35 -8.04 -0.11
N PRO A 261 -15.90 -7.35 -1.13
CA PRO A 261 -16.15 -7.97 -2.43
C PRO A 261 -14.84 -8.42 -3.10
N TYR A 262 -13.72 -7.76 -2.80
CA TYR A 262 -12.40 -8.09 -3.33
C TYR A 262 -11.76 -9.33 -2.68
N ALA A 263 -12.32 -9.86 -1.59
CA ALA A 263 -11.94 -11.16 -1.01
C ALA A 263 -12.41 -12.34 -1.89
N GLY A 264 -13.37 -12.11 -2.78
CA GLY A 264 -13.84 -13.05 -3.78
C GLY A 264 -13.62 -12.54 -5.21
N ARG A 265 -14.60 -12.80 -6.07
CA ARG A 265 -14.66 -12.22 -7.42
C ARG A 265 -15.57 -10.99 -7.37
N ALA A 266 -14.99 -9.80 -7.44
CA ALA A 266 -15.73 -8.54 -7.45
C ALA A 266 -16.05 -8.13 -8.89
N ARG A 267 -17.17 -7.44 -9.11
CA ARG A 267 -17.40 -6.76 -10.40
C ARG A 267 -16.49 -5.53 -10.49
N ALA A 268 -16.00 -5.22 -11.70
CA ALA A 268 -15.11 -4.08 -11.94
C ALA A 268 -15.86 -2.76 -12.18
N ASP A 269 -17.18 -2.84 -12.42
CA ASP A 269 -18.07 -1.71 -12.71
C ASP A 269 -18.87 -1.20 -11.51
#